data_AF-A0A392M9W3-F1
#
_entry.id   AF-A0A392M9W3-F1
#
_cell.length_a   1.000
_cell.length_b   1.000
_cell.length_c   1.000
_cell.angle_alpha   90.00
_cell.angle_beta   90.00
_cell.angle_gamma   90.00
#
_symmetry.space_group_name_H-M   'P 1'
#
loop_
_entity.id
_entity.type
_entity.pdbx_description
1 polymer ?
#
loop_
_entity_poly.entity_id
_entity_poly.type
_entity_poly.pdbx_seq_one_letter_code
_entity_poly.pdbx_strand_id
1 'polypeptide(L)'
;MAEEEAISAQALESLSVAESSNPNPIPISNPNPQLLSAEQRFEIVRSIGEECIQEDELLNLLAKKPEPICYDGFEPSGRMHIAQ
;
A
#
# COMPACT_ATOMS: atom_id res chain seq x y z
N MET A 1 35.70 -1.82 26.44
CA MET A 1 35.48 -3.27 26.39
C MET A 1 33.97 -3.42 26.48
N ALA A 2 33.30 -3.47 25.32
CA ALA A 2 32.82 -4.71 24.69
C ALA A 2 31.53 -5.16 25.40
N GLU A 3 30.38 -5.40 24.78
CA GLU A 3 30.03 -5.69 23.38
C GLU A 3 28.53 -5.38 23.15
N GLU A 4 28.22 -5.02 21.92
CA GLU A 4 26.89 -4.87 21.33
C GLU A 4 26.39 -6.29 20.96
N GLU A 5 25.29 -6.76 21.56
CA GLU A 5 24.69 -8.03 21.15
C GLU A 5 23.84 -7.83 19.89
N ALA A 6 24.49 -8.06 18.74
CA ALA A 6 23.84 -8.25 17.45
C ALA A 6 23.25 -9.66 17.39
N ILE A 7 21.93 -9.76 17.16
CA ILE A 7 21.29 -11.06 16.91
C ILE A 7 21.38 -11.36 15.42
N SER A 8 22.02 -12.50 15.16
CA SER A 8 22.55 -12.98 13.89
C SER A 8 21.49 -13.30 12.83
N ALA A 9 21.81 -12.92 11.60
CA ALA A 9 21.32 -13.57 10.39
C ALA A 9 21.68 -15.06 10.42
N GLN A 10 20.74 -15.93 10.03
CA GLN A 10 20.89 -16.94 8.99
C GLN A 10 19.80 -18.01 9.09
N ALA A 11 19.56 -18.62 7.93
CA ALA A 11 18.82 -19.86 7.69
C ALA A 11 17.32 -19.60 7.40
N LEU A 12 16.75 -19.91 6.23
CA LEU A 12 17.13 -20.87 5.19
C LEU A 12 16.40 -20.51 3.88
N GLU A 13 17.09 -20.68 2.75
CA GLU A 13 16.59 -20.55 1.37
C GLU A 13 15.46 -21.55 1.01
N SER A 14 14.59 -21.17 0.05
CA SER A 14 13.94 -21.96 -1.02
C SER A 14 12.63 -21.26 -1.41
N LEU A 15 12.27 -20.92 -2.65
CA LEU A 15 12.59 -21.51 -3.94
C LEU A 15 12.39 -20.43 -5.03
N SER A 16 13.30 -20.38 -6.00
CA SER A 16 13.28 -19.46 -7.13
C SER A 16 12.18 -19.80 -8.15
N VAL A 17 11.45 -18.77 -8.60
CA VAL A 17 10.84 -18.72 -9.94
C VAL A 17 11.20 -17.39 -10.57
N ALA A 18 11.56 -17.49 -11.85
CA ALA A 18 12.36 -16.56 -12.62
C ALA A 18 11.80 -15.14 -12.76
N GLU A 19 12.76 -14.22 -12.84
CA GLU A 19 12.70 -12.84 -13.28
C GLU A 19 11.79 -12.62 -14.50
N SER A 20 10.80 -11.76 -14.34
CA SER A 20 10.22 -10.98 -15.43
C SER A 20 10.40 -9.52 -15.03
N SER A 21 11.32 -8.85 -15.74
CA SER A 21 11.61 -7.41 -15.71
C SER A 21 10.47 -6.51 -15.22
N ASN A 22 10.48 -6.20 -13.93
CA ASN A 22 9.82 -5.01 -13.38
C ASN A 22 10.59 -4.62 -12.10
N PRO A 23 11.14 -3.41 -11.97
CA PRO A 23 12.07 -3.10 -10.88
C PRO A 23 11.44 -2.96 -9.48
N ASN A 24 10.15 -3.29 -9.30
CA ASN A 24 9.49 -3.23 -8.00
C ASN A 24 8.84 -4.58 -7.65
N PRO A 25 9.44 -5.40 -6.78
CA PRO A 25 8.71 -6.49 -6.14
C PRO A 25 7.73 -5.85 -5.16
N ILE A 26 6.45 -5.82 -5.50
CA ILE A 26 5.40 -5.53 -4.52
C ILE A 26 5.31 -6.78 -3.64
N PRO A 27 5.73 -6.75 -2.37
CA PRO A 27 5.56 -7.90 -1.51
C PRO A 27 4.05 -8.03 -1.25
N ILE A 28 3.45 -9.18 -1.57
CA ILE A 28 2.09 -9.51 -1.14
C ILE A 28 2.19 -9.83 0.35
N SER A 29 2.24 -8.79 1.15
CA SER A 29 2.22 -8.74 2.60
C SER A 29 1.65 -7.39 2.88
N ASN A 30 0.50 -7.29 3.57
CA ASN A 30 -0.21 -6.03 3.80
C ASN A 30 0.81 -4.91 4.08
N PRO A 31 1.07 -4.02 3.10
CA PRO A 31 2.14 -3.07 3.25
C PRO A 31 1.71 -2.15 4.38
N ASN A 32 2.55 -2.05 5.42
CA ASN A 32 2.33 -1.02 6.42
C ASN A 32 2.34 0.32 5.69
N PRO A 33 1.22 1.07 5.65
CA PRO A 33 1.12 2.29 4.84
C PRO A 33 2.13 3.36 5.26
N GLN A 34 2.72 3.25 6.47
CA GLN A 34 3.79 4.13 6.95
C GLN A 34 5.16 3.85 6.32
N LEU A 35 5.35 2.72 5.63
CA LEU A 35 6.57 2.38 4.90
C LEU A 35 6.55 2.87 3.44
N LEU A 36 5.43 3.45 2.98
CA LEU A 36 5.23 3.92 1.62
C LEU A 36 5.41 5.44 1.53
N SER A 37 6.06 5.94 0.48
CA SER A 37 6.14 7.38 0.23
C SER A 37 4.75 7.99 -0.06
N ALA A 38 4.61 9.32 0.00
CA ALA A 38 3.35 9.97 -0.35
C ALA A 38 2.97 9.71 -1.81
N GLU A 39 3.96 9.68 -2.70
CA GLU A 39 3.81 9.44 -4.15
C GLU A 39 3.39 8.00 -4.43
N GLN A 40 3.99 7.01 -3.75
CA GLN A 40 3.60 5.60 -3.88
C GLN A 40 2.16 5.39 -3.40
N ARG A 41 1.78 6.01 -2.27
CA ARG A 41 0.40 5.97 -1.77
C ARG A 41 -0.56 6.64 -2.75
N PHE A 42 -0.16 7.76 -3.35
CA PHE A 42 -0.94 8.47 -4.35
C PHE A 42 -1.19 7.60 -5.59
N GLU A 43 -0.16 6.95 -6.14
CA GLU A 43 -0.28 6.09 -7.32
C GLU A 43 -1.26 4.94 -7.09
N ILE A 44 -1.21 4.31 -5.91
CA ILE A 44 -2.16 3.25 -5.52
C ILE A 44 -3.59 3.79 -5.49
N VAL A 45 -3.84 4.88 -4.76
CA VAL A 45 -5.19 5.45 -4.62
C VAL A 45 -5.74 5.93 -5.97
N ARG A 46 -4.90 6.58 -6.78
CA ARG A 46 -5.29 7.10 -8.10
C ARG A 46 -5.71 5.99 -9.07
N SER A 47 -5.18 4.78 -8.90
CA SER A 47 -5.53 3.62 -9.74
C SER A 47 -6.94 3.07 -9.50
N ILE A 48 -7.59 3.41 -8.38
CA ILE A 48 -8.91 2.90 -8.00
C ILE A 48 -10.02 3.76 -8.61
N GLY A 49 -9.87 5.09 -8.54
CA GLY A 49 -10.87 6.03 -9.04
C GLY A 49 -10.73 6.26 -10.54
N GLU A 50 -11.84 6.17 -11.28
CA GLU A 50 -11.87 6.58 -12.69
C GLU A 50 -11.56 8.09 -12.80
N GLU A 51 -12.23 8.89 -11.99
CA GLU A 51 -12.03 10.33 -11.87
C GLU A 51 -11.39 10.68 -10.52
N CYS A 52 -10.47 11.65 -10.53
CA CYS A 52 -9.91 12.26 -9.34
C CYS A 52 -10.06 13.78 -9.45
N ILE A 53 -10.79 14.36 -8.50
CA ILE A 53 -10.93 15.82 -8.42
C ILE A 53 -9.68 16.37 -7.73
N GLN A 54 -8.87 17.11 -8.47
CA GLN A 54 -7.65 17.80 -8.00
C GLN A 54 -6.60 16.85 -7.36
N GLU A 55 -5.74 16.29 -8.21
CA GLU A 55 -4.68 15.37 -7.80
C GLU A 55 -3.69 15.96 -6.76
N ASP A 56 -3.40 17.26 -6.87
CA ASP A 56 -2.52 17.96 -5.92
C ASP A 56 -3.10 17.98 -4.49
N GLU A 57 -4.43 18.11 -4.34
CA GLU A 57 -5.09 18.08 -3.04
C GLU A 57 -5.01 16.67 -2.42
N LEU A 58 -5.17 15.63 -3.24
CA LEU A 58 -5.02 14.24 -2.80
C LEU A 58 -3.58 13.95 -2.35
N LEU A 59 -2.58 14.35 -3.12
CA LEU A 59 -1.17 14.17 -2.75
C LEU A 59 -0.84 14.88 -1.43
N ASN A 60 -1.32 16.11 -1.27
CA ASN A 60 -1.17 16.91 -0.06
C ASN A 60 -1.89 16.29 1.15
N LEU A 61 -3.08 15.70 0.94
CA LEU A 61 -3.82 14.97 1.97
C LEU A 61 -3.01 13.76 2.47
N LEU A 62 -2.48 12.95 1.56
CA LEU A 62 -1.70 11.75 1.88
C LEU A 62 -0.35 12.08 2.55
N ALA A 63 0.25 13.22 2.22
CA ALA A 63 1.47 13.71 2.85
C ALA A 63 1.24 14.18 4.30
N LYS A 64 0.10 14.83 4.57
CA LYS A 64 -0.16 15.48 5.87
C LYS A 64 -0.96 14.63 6.85
N LYS A 65 -1.83 13.75 6.35
CA LYS A 65 -2.73 12.96 7.18
C LYS A 65 -2.36 11.48 7.07
N PRO A 66 -1.73 10.89 8.11
CA PRO A 66 -1.30 9.49 8.07
C PRO A 66 -2.48 8.51 7.92
N GLU A 67 -3.65 8.89 8.46
CA GLU A 67 -4.89 8.09 8.41
C GLU A 67 -6.02 8.92 7.77
N PRO A 68 -6.09 9.00 6.42
CA PRO A 68 -7.19 9.67 5.73
C PRO A 68 -8.51 8.91 5.95
N ILE A 69 -9.63 9.64 5.93
CA ILE A 69 -10.97 9.06 6.12
C ILE A 69 -11.60 8.93 4.74
N CYS A 70 -11.97 7.71 4.37
CA CYS A 70 -12.70 7.39 3.14
C CYS A 70 -14.11 6.93 3.50
N TYR A 71 -15.09 7.21 2.64
CA TYR A 71 -16.47 6.81 2.85
C TYR A 71 -17.13 6.45 1.52
N ASP A 72 -17.86 5.34 1.52
CA ASP A 72 -18.74 4.93 0.43
C ASP A 72 -20.13 4.59 1.02
N GLY A 73 -21.17 5.08 0.35
CA GLY A 73 -22.55 5.05 0.85
C GLY A 73 -23.42 4.11 0.04
N PHE A 74 -24.01 3.13 0.70
CA PHE A 74 -24.96 2.19 0.08
C PHE A 74 -26.35 2.31 0.72
N GLU A 75 -27.37 2.35 -0.13
CA GLU A 75 -28.77 2.24 0.31
C GLU A 75 -29.13 0.77 0.57
N PRO A 76 -29.83 0.44 1.68
CA PRO A 76 -30.23 -0.93 1.98
C PRO A 76 -31.17 -1.49 0.89
N SER A 77 -30.67 -2.44 0.10
CA SER A 77 -31.34 -2.99 -1.09
C SER A 77 -31.96 -4.39 -0.88
N GLY A 78 -31.85 -4.96 0.31
CA GLY A 78 -32.28 -6.32 0.64
C GLY A 78 -31.35 -7.44 0.12
N ARG A 79 -30.73 -7.29 -1.06
CA ARG A 79 -29.67 -8.17 -1.58
C ARG A 79 -28.43 -7.37 -1.98
N MET A 80 -27.26 -7.83 -1.56
CA MET A 80 -25.97 -7.21 -1.89
C MET A 80 -25.61 -7.47 -3.36
N HIS A 81 -25.26 -6.43 -4.11
CA HIS A 81 -24.76 -6.59 -5.48
C HIS A 81 -23.26 -6.89 -5.48
N ILE A 82 -22.76 -7.55 -6.54
CA ILE A 82 -21.34 -7.92 -6.67
C ILE A 82 -20.37 -6.73 -6.77
N ALA A 83 -20.89 -5.55 -7.10
CA ALA A 83 -20.12 -4.31 -7.23
C ALA A 83 -20.20 -3.41 -5.98
N GLN A 84 -21.04 -3.79 -5.00
CA GLN A 84 -21.11 -3.14 -3.70
C GLN A 84 -20.07 -3.72 -2.75
#